data_AF-A0A0K1KYA3-F1
#
_entry.id   AF-A0A0K1KYA3-F1
#
_cell.length_a   1.000
_cell.length_b   1.000
_cell.length_c   1.000
_cell.angle_alpha   90.00
_cell.angle_beta   90.00
_cell.angle_gamma   90.00
#
_symmetry.space_group_name_H-M   'P 1'
#
loop_
_entity.id
_entity.type
_entity.pdbx_description
1 polymer ?
#
loop_
_entity_poly.entity_id
_entity_poly.type
_entity_poly.pdbx_seq_one_letter_code
_entity_poly.pdbx_strand_id
1 'polypeptide(L)' 'MDSQYPKRIFHIIKIWLMIALIALILGLLIGFALGEGNPLKLFLPSTWVHFFKFLR' A
#
# COMPACT_ATOMS: atom_id res chain seq x y z
N MET A 1 -15.41 12.87 30.91
CA MET A 1 -15.04 12.43 29.55
C MET A 1 -15.47 10.98 29.39
N ASP A 2 -16.36 10.72 28.45
CA ASP A 2 -16.95 9.39 28.26
C ASP A 2 -15.86 8.40 27.80
N SER A 3 -15.61 7.34 28.56
CA SER A 3 -14.52 6.37 28.30
C SER A 3 -14.70 5.57 26.99
N GLN A 4 -15.87 5.72 26.35
CA GLN A 4 -16.25 5.11 25.07
C GLN A 4 -15.75 5.89 23.85
N TYR A 5 -15.40 7.17 24.01
CA TYR A 5 -14.94 8.04 22.92
C TYR A 5 -13.61 7.58 22.27
N PRO A 6 -12.53 7.28 23.03
CA PRO A 6 -11.26 6.89 22.42
C PRO A 6 -11.38 5.59 21.62
N LYS A 7 -12.16 4.61 22.10
CA LYS A 7 -12.34 3.31 21.42
C LYS A 7 -12.97 3.45 20.03
N ARG A 8 -13.97 4.34 19.88
CA ARG A 8 -14.60 4.61 18.58
C ARG A 8 -13.63 5.25 17.59
N ILE A 9 -12.87 6.24 18.04
CA ILE A 9 -11.89 6.94 17.19
C ILE A 9 -10.79 5.97 16.73
N PHE A 10 -10.27 5.15 17.64
CA PHE A 10 -9.29 4.11 17.30
C PHE A 10 -9.81 3.13 16.24
N HIS A 11 -11.08 2.73 16.33
CA HIS A 11 -11.68 1.83 15.35
C HIS A 11 -11.81 2.48 13.97
N ILE A 12 -12.23 3.74 13.91
CA ILE A 12 -12.36 4.52 12.67
C ILE A 12 -10.99 4.71 12.01
N ILE A 13 -9.98 5.13 12.79
CA ILE A 13 -8.61 5.29 12.30
C ILE A 13 -8.08 3.97 11.76
N LYS A 14 -8.31 2.86 12.46
CA LYS A 14 -7.88 1.53 12.00
C LYS A 14 -8.49 1.16 10.65
N ILE A 15 -9.79 1.42 10.46
CA ILE A 15 -10.48 1.12 9.20
C ILE A 15 -9.91 1.98 8.07
N TRP A 16 -9.79 3.29 8.27
CA TRP A 16 -9.24 4.19 7.25
C TRP A 16 -7.79 3.85 6.89
N LEU A 17 -6.97 3.50 7.88
CA LEU A 17 -5.60 3.04 7.67
C LEU A 17 -5.57 1.76 6.82
N MET A 18 -6.47 0.81 7.09
CA MET A 18 -6.57 -0.43 6.33
C MET A 18 -6.99 -0.17 4.87
N ILE A 19 -7.95 0.72 4.65
CA ILE A 19 -8.39 1.14 3.31
C ILE A 19 -7.23 1.81 2.56
N ALA A 20 -6.51 2.73 3.21
CA ALA A 20 -5.35 3.40 2.61
C ALA A 20 -4.26 2.41 2.20
N LEU A 21 -3.98 1.41 3.04
CA LEU A 21 -3.00 0.36 2.74
C LEU A 21 -3.40 -0.46 1.51
N ILE A 22 -4.68 -0.85 1.43
CA ILE A 22 -5.21 -1.60 0.28
C ILE A 22 -5.13 -0.75 -0.99
N ALA A 23 -5.53 0.53 -0.93
CA ALA A 23 -5.46 1.44 -2.06
C ALA A 23 -4.02 1.62 -2.57
N LEU A 24 -3.04 1.66 -1.66
CA LEU A 24 -1.62 1.78 -1.98
C LEU A 24 -1.12 0.52 -2.71
N ILE A 25 -1.47 -0.67 -2.21
CA ILE A 25 -1.13 -1.95 -2.84
C ILE A 25 -1.77 -2.05 -4.23
N LEU A 26 -3.04 -1.68 -4.37
CA LEU A 26 -3.74 -1.68 -5.65
C LEU A 26 -3.12 -0.68 -6.64
N GLY A 27 -2.77 0.53 -6.18
CA GLY A 27 -2.11 1.54 -7.00
C GLY A 27 -0.74 1.06 -7.52
N LEU A 28 0.04 0.40 -6.67
CA LEU A 28 1.30 -0.23 -7.08
C LEU A 28 1.06 -1.33 -8.12
N LEU A 29 0.12 -2.25 -7.86
CA LEU A 29 -0.21 -3.35 -8.77
C LEU A 29 -0.65 -2.83 -10.14
N ILE A 30 -1.50 -1.79 -10.18
CA ILE A 30 -1.95 -1.16 -11.42
C ILE A 30 -0.79 -0.47 -12.14
N GLY A 31 0.06 0.27 -11.41
CA GLY A 31 1.24 0.92 -11.98
C GLY A 31 2.20 -0.08 -12.63
N PHE A 32 2.44 -1.22 -11.99
CA PHE A 32 3.27 -2.30 -12.53
C PHE A 32 2.59 -3.05 -13.68
N ALA A 33 1.27 -3.25 -13.62
CA ALA A 33 0.51 -3.85 -14.72
C ALA A 33 0.60 -3.00 -15.99
N LEU A 34 0.49 -1.67 -15.88
CA LEU A 34 0.59 -0.75 -17.01
C LEU A 34 2.02 -0.60 -17.54
N GLY A 35 3.04 -0.66 -16.67
CA GLY A 35 4.44 -0.50 -17.07
C GLY A 35 5.11 -1.77 -17.61
N GLU A 36 5.07 -2.87 -16.85
CA GLU A 36 5.79 -4.11 -17.17
C GLU A 36 4.89 -5.28 -17.60
N GLY A 37 3.56 -5.07 -17.64
CA GLY A 37 2.57 -6.07 -18.05
C GLY A 37 2.28 -7.16 -17.01
N ASN A 38 3.06 -7.26 -15.93
CA ASN A 38 2.86 -8.28 -14.90
C ASN A 38 2.82 -7.66 -13.48
N PRO A 39 1.62 -7.51 -12.87
CA PRO A 39 1.44 -6.83 -11.58
C PRO A 39 2.14 -7.54 -10.41
N LEU A 40 2.31 -8.87 -10.47
CA LEU A 40 2.92 -9.64 -9.37
C LEU A 40 4.43 -9.40 -9.24
N LYS A 41 5.06 -8.71 -10.18
CA LYS A 41 6.49 -8.40 -10.12
C LYS A 41 6.88 -7.53 -8.93
N LEU A 42 5.94 -6.82 -8.31
CA LEU A 42 6.17 -6.11 -7.04
C LEU A 42 6.73 -6.99 -5.92
N PHE A 43 6.40 -8.28 -5.93
CA PHE A 43 6.89 -9.23 -4.93
C PHE A 43 8.27 -9.82 -5.28
N LEU A 44 8.81 -9.53 -6.47
CA LEU A 44 10.12 -10.02 -6.89
C LEU A 44 11.23 -9.10 -6.36
N PRO A 45 12.27 -9.67 -5.70
CA PRO A 45 13.41 -8.88 -5.23
C PRO A 45 14.15 -8.14 -6.36
N SER A 46 14.17 -8.71 -7.57
CA SER A 46 14.82 -8.11 -8.74
C SER A 46 14.18 -6.79 -9.17
N THR A 47 12.86 -6.65 -8.99
CA THR A 47 12.12 -5.43 -9.31
C THR A 47 12.55 -4.26 -8.42
N TRP A 48 12.81 -4.53 -7.14
CA TRP A 48 13.35 -3.53 -6.21
C TRP A 48 14.77 -3.13 -6.58
N VAL A 49 15.63 -4.09 -6.93
CA VAL A 49 16.99 -3.79 -7.42
C VAL A 49 16.94 -2.91 -8.67
N HIS A 50 16.03 -3.19 -9.60
CA HIS A 50 15.84 -2.39 -10.81
C HIS A 50 15.35 -0.97 -10.48
N PHE A 51 14.40 -0.85 -9.55
CA PHE A 51 13.91 0.44 -9.05
C PHE A 51 15.00 1.27 -8.36
N PHE A 52 15.80 0.68 -7.48
CA PHE A 52 16.92 1.38 -6.84
C PHE A 52 18.03 1.73 -7.82
N LYS A 53 18.22 0.95 -8.89
CA LYS A 53 19.14 1.27 -9.97
C LYS A 53 18.65 2.47 -10.78
N PHE A 54 17.34 2.64 -10.95
CA PHE A 54 16.75 3.81 -11.61
C PHE A 54 16.85 5.09 -10.77
N LEU A 55 16.84 4.97 -9.43
CA LEU A 55 16.98 6.11 -8.51
C LEU A 55 18.41 6.63 -8.34
N ARG A 56 19.43 5.91 -8.83
CA ARG A 56 20.83 6.34 -8.84
C ARG A 56 21.13 7.12 -10.12
#